data_AF-A0A101K1Q5-F1
#
_entry.id   AF-A0A101K1Q5-F1
#
_cell.length_a   1.000
_cell.length_b   1.000
_cell.length_c   1.000
_cell.angle_alpha   90.00
_cell.angle_beta   90.00
_cell.angle_gamma   90.00
#
_symmetry.space_group_name_H-M   'P 1'
#
loop_
_entity.id
_entity.type
_entity.pdbx_description
1 polymer ?
#
loop_
_entity_poly.entity_id
_entity_poly.type
_entity_poly.pdbx_seq_one_letter_code
_entity_poly.pdbx_strand_id
1 'polypeptide(L)' 'MIKLFAVAFAFVLASSAQAMPLAPLQQPDGIVMQVREACGPGMRRTANGACLRTPARRSASRCARGVTC' A
#
# COMPACT_ATOMS: atom_id res chain seq x y z
N MET A 1 -36.23 -15.69 -31.51
CA MET A 1 -34.91 -15.41 -32.12
C MET A 1 -34.26 -14.14 -31.57
N ILE A 2 -34.87 -12.95 -31.71
CA ILE A 2 -34.27 -11.65 -31.30
C ILE A 2 -33.84 -11.59 -29.82
N LYS A 3 -34.64 -12.16 -28.91
CA LYS A 3 -34.35 -12.16 -27.47
C LYS A 3 -33.04 -12.90 -27.11
N LEU A 4 -32.67 -13.93 -27.85
CA LEU A 4 -31.44 -14.70 -27.60
C LEU A 4 -30.19 -13.91 -27.95
N PHE A 5 -30.24 -13.13 -29.04
CA PHE A 5 -29.17 -12.22 -29.43
C PHE A 5 -28.96 -11.09 -28.42
N ALA A 6 -30.05 -10.56 -27.85
CA ALA A 6 -29.97 -9.52 -26.82
C ALA A 6 -29.29 -10.02 -25.55
N VAL A 7 -29.60 -11.25 -25.10
CA VAL A 7 -28.97 -11.86 -23.93
C VAL A 7 -27.49 -12.16 -24.20
N ALA A 8 -27.16 -12.71 -25.36
CA ALA A 8 -25.78 -12.98 -25.75
C ALA A 8 -24.93 -11.69 -25.77
N PHE A 9 -25.46 -10.62 -26.33
CA PHE A 9 -24.78 -9.32 -26.38
C PHE A 9 -24.54 -8.73 -24.98
N ALA A 10 -25.55 -8.77 -24.11
CA ALA A 10 -25.42 -8.31 -22.73
C ALA A 10 -24.38 -9.13 -21.94
N PHE A 11 -24.30 -10.44 -22.18
CA PHE A 11 -23.35 -11.32 -21.50
C PHE A 11 -21.89 -11.07 -21.92
N VAL A 12 -21.67 -10.80 -23.21
CA VAL A 12 -20.34 -10.44 -23.75
C VAL A 12 -19.85 -9.09 -23.19
N LEU A 13 -20.73 -8.10 -23.11
CA LEU A 13 -20.43 -6.80 -22.50
C LEU A 13 -20.16 -6.91 -21.00
N ALA A 14 -20.96 -7.71 -20.29
CA ALA A 14 -20.75 -7.95 -18.86
C ALA A 14 -19.43 -8.68 -18.59
N SER A 15 -19.04 -9.65 -19.42
CA SER A 15 -17.79 -10.43 -19.26
C SER A 15 -16.53 -9.60 -19.48
N SER A 16 -16.53 -8.71 -20.48
CA SER A 16 -15.40 -7.81 -20.76
C SER A 16 -15.13 -6.82 -19.62
N ALA A 17 -16.16 -6.42 -18.86
CA ALA A 17 -16.00 -5.55 -17.69
C ALA A 17 -15.35 -6.26 -16.48
N GLN A 18 -15.44 -7.59 -16.38
CA GLN A 18 -14.90 -8.35 -15.23
C GLN A 18 -13.46 -8.82 -15.48
N ALA A 19 -12.96 -8.61 -16.70
CA ALA A 19 -11.59 -8.92 -17.09
C ALA A 19 -10.58 -7.81 -16.78
N MET A 20 -11.00 -6.74 -16.11
CA MET A 20 -10.09 -5.86 -15.40
C MET A 20 -9.96 -6.40 -13.98
N PRO A 21 -8.95 -7.23 -13.67
CA PRO A 21 -8.60 -7.43 -12.28
C PRO A 21 -8.37 -6.03 -11.71
N LEU A 22 -9.04 -5.68 -10.62
CA LEU A 22 -8.57 -4.60 -9.74
C LEU A 22 -7.10 -4.89 -9.57
N ALA A 23 -6.25 -4.07 -10.22
CA ALA A 23 -4.82 -4.30 -10.23
C ALA A 23 -4.44 -4.57 -8.77
N PRO A 24 -3.91 -5.76 -8.45
CA PRO A 24 -3.37 -5.98 -7.13
C PRO A 24 -2.46 -4.77 -6.92
N LEU A 25 -2.65 -4.02 -5.83
CA LEU A 25 -1.72 -2.98 -5.45
C LEU A 25 -0.38 -3.68 -5.31
N GLN A 26 0.38 -3.70 -6.41
CA GLN A 26 1.72 -4.20 -6.49
C GLN A 26 2.49 -3.23 -5.63
N GLN A 27 2.54 -3.57 -4.34
CA GLN A 27 3.59 -3.23 -3.43
C GLN A 27 4.88 -3.21 -4.28
N PRO A 28 5.48 -2.04 -4.52
CA PRO A 28 6.59 -1.93 -5.43
C PRO A 28 7.85 -2.47 -4.73
N ASP A 29 7.89 -3.78 -4.54
CA ASP A 29 8.98 -4.49 -3.84
C ASP A 29 10.19 -4.74 -4.74
N GLY A 30 10.25 -4.17 -5.96
CA GLY A 30 11.30 -4.53 -6.92
C GLY A 30 12.00 -3.40 -7.68
N ILE A 31 11.45 -2.19 -7.75
CA ILE A 31 12.01 -1.14 -8.64
C ILE A 31 12.26 0.20 -7.94
N VAL A 32 11.57 0.45 -6.82
CA VAL A 32 11.80 1.65 -6.00
C VAL A 32 12.37 1.20 -4.66
N MET A 33 13.70 1.26 -4.54
CA MET A 33 14.32 1.20 -3.21
C MET A 33 13.87 2.42 -2.42
N GLN A 34 12.85 2.24 -1.57
CA GLN A 34 12.32 3.32 -0.74
C GLN A 34 13.39 3.69 0.28
N VAL A 35 14.08 4.80 0.04
CA VAL A 35 15.15 5.29 0.91
C VAL A 35 14.58 5.50 2.32
N ARG A 36 15.25 4.92 3.31
CA ARG A 36 14.86 4.96 4.73
C ARG A 36 14.65 6.40 5.25
N GLU A 37 15.32 7.36 4.62
CA GLU A 37 15.30 8.80 4.87
C GLU A 37 13.98 9.51 4.49
N ALA A 38 13.09 8.90 3.71
CA ALA A 38 11.87 9.57 3.23
C ALA A 38 10.93 10.05 4.36
N CYS A 39 11.04 9.47 5.55
CA CYS A 39 10.24 9.83 6.71
C CYS A 39 10.84 10.99 7.55
N GLY A 40 12.02 11.50 7.17
CA GLY A 40 12.73 12.54 7.91
C GLY A 40 13.52 12.05 9.12
N PRO A 41 14.28 12.95 9.78
CA PRO A 41 15.25 12.59 10.81
C PRO A 41 14.62 11.91 12.03
N GLY A 42 15.21 10.80 12.46
CA GLY A 42 14.76 10.01 13.60
C GLY A 42 13.46 9.23 13.36
N MET A 43 13.05 9.08 12.10
CA MET A 43 11.99 8.17 11.68
C MET A 43 12.57 7.06 10.80
N ARG A 44 11.92 5.90 10.80
CA ARG A 44 12.21 4.76 9.92
C ARG A 44 10.96 4.42 9.14
N ARG A 45 11.11 4.14 7.84
CA ARG A 45 10.04 3.60 7.02
C ARG A 45 9.87 2.10 7.27
N THR A 46 8.64 1.62 7.33
CA THR A 46 8.26 0.20 7.47
C THR A 46 8.07 -0.39 6.08
N ALA A 47 8.13 -1.72 5.93
CA ALA A 47 7.83 -2.40 4.67
C ALA A 47 6.46 -1.99 4.08
N ASN A 48 5.48 -1.72 4.93
CA ASN A 48 4.13 -1.25 4.53
C ASN A 48 4.09 0.25 4.17
N GLY A 49 5.25 0.91 4.01
CA GLY A 49 5.35 2.33 3.67
C GLY A 49 5.15 3.32 4.82
N ALA A 50 4.70 2.87 6.01
CA ALA A 50 4.44 3.73 7.16
C ALA A 50 5.70 4.27 7.85
N CYS A 51 5.66 5.51 8.32
CA CYS A 51 6.74 6.17 9.06
C CYS A 51 6.61 5.95 10.57
N LEU A 52 7.61 5.33 11.20
CA LEU A 52 7.66 5.06 12.64
C LEU A 52 8.86 5.74 13.28
N ARG A 53 8.74 6.20 14.53
CA ARG A 53 9.91 6.69 15.29
C ARG A 53 10.92 5.58 15.53
N THR A 54 12.20 5.90 15.35
CA THR A 54 13.31 4.98 15.67
C THR A 54 13.34 4.65 17.16
N PRO A 55 13.87 3.47 17.54
CA PRO A 55 14.02 3.10 18.95
C PRO A 55 14.89 4.13 19.70
N ALA A 56 15.96 4.63 19.09
CA ALA A 56 16.82 5.67 19.67
C ALA A 56 16.07 6.98 19.96
N ARG A 57 15.21 7.45 19.04
CA ARG A 57 14.38 8.64 19.30
C ARG A 57 13.33 8.38 20.37
N ARG A 58 12.80 7.15 20.44
CA ARG A 58 11.87 6.73 21.49
C ARG A 58 12.55 6.67 22.86
N SER A 59 13.74 6.09 23.00
CA SER A 59 14.48 6.09 24.26
C SER A 59 14.86 7.51 24.67
N ALA A 60 15.42 8.33 23.77
CA ALA A 60 15.71 9.73 24.07
C ALA A 60 14.48 10.51 24.56
N SER A 61 13.31 10.30 23.94
CA SER A 61 12.08 10.93 24.40
C SER A 61 11.58 10.43 25.76
N ARG A 62 11.88 9.18 26.12
CA ARG A 62 11.54 8.61 27.44
C ARG A 62 12.51 9.11 28.51
N CYS A 63 13.79 9.25 28.18
CA CYS A 63 14.79 9.90 29.02
C CYS A 63 14.41 11.35 29.32
N ALA A 64 14.09 12.13 28.29
CA ALA A 64 13.70 13.53 28.45
C ALA A 64 12.43 13.71 29.30
N ARG A 65 11.57 12.70 29.35
CA ARG A 65 10.36 12.67 30.18
C ARG A 65 10.57 12.05 31.56
N GLY A 66 11.79 11.60 31.89
CA GLY A 66 12.11 10.97 33.17
C GLY A 66 11.47 9.59 33.39
N VAL A 67 11.07 8.90 32.31
CA VAL A 67 10.39 7.59 32.42
C VAL A 67 11.41 6.45 32.48
N THR A 68 12.17 6.26 31.40
CA THR A 68 13.23 5.24 31.27
C THR A 68 14.25 5.62 30.21
N CYS A 69 15.49 5.16 30.42
CA CYS A 69 16.63 5.16 29.49
C CYS A 69 17.13 3.71 29.39
#